data_AF-A0AB39U7H8-F1
#
_entry.id   AF-A0AB39U7H8-F1
#
_cell.length_a   1.000
_cell.length_b   1.000
_cell.length_c   1.000
_cell.angle_alpha   90.00
_cell.angle_beta   90.00
_cell.angle_gamma   90.00
#
_symmetry.space_group_name_H-M   'P 1'
#
loop_
_entity.id
_entity.type
_entity.pdbx_description
1 polymer ?
#
loop_
_entity_poly.entity_id
_entity_poly.type
_entity_poly.pdbx_seq_one_letter_code
_entity_poly.pdbx_strand_id
1 'polypeptide(L)'
;MTDRAGRIRTRFDLSAETRRHLRIMAAEGDISMSRALEQLIDVEWQEEHTPDLYRVRKIRSHADERHDMVMKWHREGKSVAWIWSALPEHLHATTAVIEAIIKEADHD
;
A
#
# COMPACT_ATOMS: atom_id res chain seq x y z
N MET A 1 -7.73 34.65 8.61
CA MET A 1 -7.00 34.94 9.86
C MET A 1 -6.09 33.76 10.16
N THR A 2 -4.82 33.87 9.80
CA THR A 2 -3.75 32.91 10.16
C THR A 2 -3.16 33.34 11.50
N ASP A 3 -2.98 32.41 12.44
CA ASP A 3 -2.22 32.71 13.66
C ASP A 3 -0.70 32.76 13.36
N ARG A 4 0.09 33.19 14.34
CA ARG A 4 1.54 33.43 14.24
C ARG A 4 2.37 32.17 13.85
N ALA A 5 1.74 31.00 13.71
CA ALA A 5 2.34 29.74 13.29
C ALA A 5 1.93 29.29 11.87
N GLY A 6 1.18 30.10 11.11
CA GLY A 6 0.76 29.76 9.74
C GLY A 6 -0.36 28.72 9.66
N ARG A 7 -1.07 28.46 10.77
CA ARG A 7 -2.13 27.46 10.84
C ARG A 7 -3.42 27.99 10.20
N ILE A 8 -3.98 27.25 9.26
CA ILE A 8 -5.29 27.54 8.66
C ILE A 8 -6.35 26.75 9.42
N ARG A 9 -7.41 27.43 9.87
CA ARG A 9 -8.56 26.80 10.51
C ARG A 9 -9.76 26.87 9.58
N THR A 10 -10.19 25.71 9.10
CA THR A 10 -11.33 25.56 8.20
C THR A 10 -12.44 24.75 8.87
N ARG A 11 -13.69 25.10 8.59
CA ARG A 11 -14.86 24.33 9.03
C ARG A 11 -15.31 23.45 7.86
N PHE A 12 -15.51 22.17 8.13
CA PHE A 12 -16.04 21.20 7.17
C PHE A 12 -17.42 20.74 7.63
N ASP A 13 -18.40 20.82 6.74
CA ASP A 13 -19.71 20.22 6.95
C ASP A 13 -19.67 18.78 6.43
N LEU A 14 -19.67 17.83 7.38
CA LEU A 14 -19.51 16.41 7.10
C LEU A 14 -20.83 15.66 7.34
N SER A 15 -21.15 14.74 6.43
CA SER A 15 -22.26 13.81 6.62
C SER A 15 -22.08 12.97 7.89
N ALA A 16 -23.17 12.42 8.41
CA ALA A 16 -23.12 11.55 9.59
C ALA A 16 -22.27 10.29 9.35
N GLU A 17 -22.34 9.74 8.13
CA GLU A 17 -21.58 8.56 7.71
C GLU A 17 -20.08 8.86 7.62
N THR A 18 -19.70 9.97 6.97
CA THR A 18 -18.30 10.40 6.88
C THR A 18 -17.70 10.64 8.27
N ARG A 19 -18.46 11.25 9.19
CA ARG A 19 -18.03 11.41 10.59
C ARG A 19 -17.84 10.08 11.30
N ARG A 20 -18.69 9.08 11.02
CA ARG A 20 -18.55 7.74 11.59
C ARG A 20 -17.27 7.06 11.11
N HIS A 21 -16.98 7.11 9.81
CA HIS A 21 -15.74 6.52 9.26
C HIS A 21 -14.48 7.21 9.80
N LEU A 22 -14.47 8.55 9.87
CA LEU A 22 -13.34 9.29 10.45
C LEU A 22 -13.08 8.94 11.91
N ARG A 23 -14.13 8.66 12.70
CA ARG A 23 -13.97 8.20 14.10
C ARG A 23 -13.35 6.81 14.19
N ILE A 24 -13.73 5.91 13.28
CA ILE A 24 -13.15 4.56 13.23
C ILE A 24 -11.67 4.66 12.87
N MET A 25 -11.33 5.37 11.79
CA MET A 25 -9.94 5.58 11.37
C MET A 25 -9.09 6.23 12.47
N ALA A 26 -9.64 7.22 13.17
CA ALA A 26 -8.98 7.87 14.29
C ALA A 26 -8.70 6.88 15.44
N ALA A 27 -9.65 6.02 15.76
CA ALA A 27 -9.50 5.01 16.80
C ALA A 27 -8.50 3.90 16.41
N GLU A 28 -8.53 3.42 15.16
CA GLU A 28 -7.61 2.41 14.64
C GLU A 28 -6.16 2.92 14.59
N GLY A 29 -5.97 4.21 14.27
CA GLY A 29 -4.65 4.83 14.19
C GLY A 29 -4.14 5.44 15.50
N ASP A 30 -4.91 5.40 16.59
CA ASP A 30 -4.65 6.14 17.84
C ASP A 30 -4.32 7.63 17.60
N ILE A 31 -5.09 8.27 16.72
CA ILE A 31 -4.93 9.68 16.34
C ILE A 31 -6.22 10.47 16.54
N SER A 32 -6.11 11.80 16.50
CA SER A 32 -7.29 12.67 16.49
C SER A 32 -8.05 12.59 15.15
N MET A 33 -9.37 12.79 15.19
CA MET A 33 -10.21 12.85 14.00
C MET A 33 -9.77 13.96 13.01
N SER A 34 -9.24 15.08 13.51
CA SER A 34 -8.64 16.12 12.68
C SER A 34 -7.38 15.64 11.97
N ARG A 35 -6.55 14.83 12.63
CA ARG A 35 -5.34 14.27 12.02
C ARG A 35 -5.66 13.23 10.96
N ALA A 36 -6.68 12.41 11.19
CA ALA A 36 -7.20 11.47 10.18
C ALA A 36 -7.74 12.22 8.95
N LEU A 37 -8.45 13.34 9.15
CA LEU A 37 -8.92 14.18 8.05
C LEU A 37 -7.76 14.86 7.28
N GLU A 38 -6.75 15.38 7.99
CA GLU A 38 -5.54 15.93 7.36
C GLU A 38 -4.82 14.88 6.51
N GLN A 39 -4.66 13.66 7.01
CA GLN A 39 -4.04 12.58 6.24
C GLN A 39 -4.82 12.22 4.98
N LEU A 40 -6.16 12.22 5.04
CA LEU A 40 -6.98 12.00 3.85
C LEU A 40 -6.84 13.12 2.82
N ILE A 41 -6.81 14.37 3.27
CA ILE A 41 -6.58 15.53 2.40
C ILE A 41 -5.19 15.44 1.76
N ASP A 42 -4.16 15.08 2.54
CA ASP A 42 -2.80 14.91 2.03
C ASP A 42 -2.74 13.79 0.99
N VAL A 43 -3.39 12.65 1.23
CA VAL A 43 -3.45 11.53 0.28
C VAL A 43 -4.15 11.95 -1.01
N GLU A 44 -5.36 12.51 -0.92
CA GLU A 44 -6.12 12.95 -2.10
C GLU A 44 -5.37 14.03 -2.89
N TRP A 45 -4.73 14.98 -2.20
CA TRP A 45 -3.92 16.02 -2.82
C TRP A 45 -2.72 15.43 -3.56
N GLN A 46 -2.02 14.45 -2.97
CA GLN A 46 -0.93 13.74 -3.63
C GLN A 46 -1.44 12.94 -4.84
N GLU A 47 -2.63 12.36 -4.77
CA GLU A 47 -3.22 11.61 -5.88
C GLU A 47 -3.60 12.53 -7.05
N GLU A 48 -4.09 13.75 -6.78
CA GLU A 48 -4.58 14.68 -7.80
C GLU A 48 -3.48 15.63 -8.35
N HIS A 49 -2.49 16.00 -7.55
CA HIS A 49 -1.56 17.10 -7.87
C HIS A 49 -0.09 16.70 -8.07
N THR A 50 0.21 15.40 -8.17
CA THR A 50 1.57 14.96 -8.48
C THR A 50 1.72 14.63 -9.98
N PRO A 51 2.45 15.44 -10.77
CA PRO A 51 2.65 15.18 -12.19
C PRO A 51 3.61 14.00 -12.36
N ASP A 52 3.08 12.85 -12.78
CA ASP A 52 3.73 11.68 -13.41
C ASP A 52 4.99 11.04 -12.77
N LEU A 53 5.57 11.59 -11.71
CA LEU A 53 6.78 11.03 -11.07
C LEU A 53 6.48 10.13 -9.86
N TYR A 54 5.26 10.15 -9.33
CA TYR A 54 4.84 9.33 -8.17
C TYR A 54 3.70 8.35 -8.45
N ARG A 55 3.35 8.12 -9.72
CA ARG A 55 2.47 7.02 -10.13
C ARG A 55 3.04 5.61 -9.83
N VAL A 56 4.20 5.54 -9.16
CA VAL A 56 4.93 4.30 -8.82
C VAL A 56 5.29 4.25 -7.34
N ARG A 57 4.33 4.52 -6.46
CA ARG A 57 4.28 3.79 -5.18
C ARG A 57 2.89 3.16 -5.03
N LYS A 58 2.58 2.23 -5.93
CA LYS A 58 1.86 1.03 -5.50
C LYS A 58 2.59 0.56 -4.25
N ILE A 59 1.95 0.66 -3.09
CA ILE A 59 2.38 -0.08 -1.91
C ILE A 59 2.28 -1.54 -2.34
N ARG A 60 3.37 -2.07 -2.91
CA ARG A 60 3.44 -3.47 -3.34
C ARG A 60 3.29 -4.28 -2.07
N SER A 61 2.31 -5.16 -2.04
CA SER A 61 2.24 -6.13 -0.95
C SER A 61 3.45 -7.05 -1.04
N HIS A 62 3.88 -7.64 0.09
CA HIS A 62 4.89 -8.71 0.05
C HIS A 62 4.48 -9.87 -0.88
N ALA A 63 3.17 -10.03 -1.18
CA ALA A 63 2.70 -11.00 -2.15
C ALA A 63 3.01 -10.59 -3.60
N ASP A 64 2.83 -9.30 -3.95
CA ASP A 64 3.17 -8.78 -5.29
C ASP A 64 4.67 -8.80 -5.54
N GLU A 65 5.47 -8.40 -4.54
CA GLU A 65 6.92 -8.44 -4.62
C GLU A 65 7.45 -9.87 -4.73
N ARG A 66 6.88 -10.80 -3.95
CA ARG A 66 7.19 -12.23 -4.08
C ARG A 66 6.82 -12.74 -5.47
N HIS A 67 5.64 -12.40 -5.99
CA HIS A 67 5.19 -12.83 -7.30
C HIS A 67 6.16 -12.37 -8.39
N ASP A 68 6.53 -11.09 -8.41
CA ASP A 68 7.49 -10.53 -9.36
C ASP A 68 8.86 -11.24 -9.28
N MET A 69 9.36 -11.52 -8.06
CA MET A 69 10.65 -12.19 -7.86
C MET A 69 10.63 -13.67 -8.26
N VAL A 70 9.59 -14.41 -7.86
CA VAL A 70 9.39 -15.81 -8.25
C VAL A 70 9.31 -15.91 -9.77
N MET A 71 8.54 -15.04 -10.42
CA MET A 71 8.39 -15.02 -11.87
C MET A 71 9.68 -14.68 -12.60
N LYS A 72 10.44 -13.72 -12.10
CA LYS A 72 11.76 -13.39 -12.64
C LYS A 72 12.68 -14.61 -12.61
N TRP A 73 12.85 -15.25 -11.45
CA TRP A 73 13.75 -16.39 -11.31
C TRP A 73 13.28 -17.64 -12.04
N HIS A 74 11.97 -17.86 -12.12
CA HIS A 74 11.41 -18.93 -12.93
C HIS A 74 11.76 -18.77 -14.41
N ARG A 75 11.61 -17.55 -14.97
CA ARG A 75 12.02 -17.23 -16.35
C ARG A 75 13.53 -17.36 -16.58
N GLU A 76 14.34 -17.19 -15.53
CA GLU A 76 15.79 -17.46 -15.56
C GLU A 76 16.13 -18.97 -15.45
N GLY A 77 15.12 -19.86 -15.44
CA GLY A 77 15.29 -21.32 -15.39
C GLY A 77 15.64 -21.87 -14.02
N LYS A 78 15.41 -21.11 -12.93
CA LYS A 78 15.67 -21.59 -11.57
C LYS A 78 14.61 -22.59 -11.13
N SER A 79 15.04 -23.62 -10.39
CA SER A 79 14.13 -24.60 -9.82
C SER A 79 13.37 -24.02 -8.62
N VAL A 80 12.18 -24.58 -8.33
CA VAL A 80 11.33 -24.19 -7.19
C VAL A 80 12.10 -24.24 -5.87
N ALA A 81 12.90 -25.30 -5.66
CA ALA A 81 13.69 -25.47 -4.44
C ALA A 81 14.75 -24.37 -4.27
N TRP A 82 15.35 -23.90 -5.37
CA TRP A 82 16.29 -22.78 -5.35
C TRP A 82 15.58 -21.45 -5.08
N ILE A 83 14.43 -21.21 -5.74
CA ILE A 83 13.63 -20.00 -5.55
C ILE A 83 13.19 -19.89 -4.09
N TRP A 84 12.72 -20.99 -3.50
CA TRP A 84 12.30 -21.04 -2.10
C TRP A 84 13.42 -20.69 -1.13
N SER A 85 14.64 -21.17 -1.36
CA SER A 85 15.78 -20.89 -0.48
C SER A 85 16.42 -19.51 -0.71
N ALA A 86 16.20 -18.92 -1.89
CA ALA A 86 16.74 -17.61 -2.26
C ALA A 86 15.80 -16.43 -1.91
N LEU A 87 14.55 -16.69 -1.54
CA LEU A 87 13.61 -15.64 -1.15
C LEU A 87 14.07 -14.93 0.13
N PRO A 88 14.05 -13.59 0.17
CA PRO A 88 14.25 -12.82 1.40
C PRO A 88 13.26 -13.22 2.50
N GLU A 89 13.66 -13.14 3.78
CA GLU A 89 12.82 -13.56 4.92
C GLU A 89 11.43 -12.92 4.93
N HIS A 90 11.32 -11.63 4.56
CA HIS A 90 10.05 -10.91 4.52
C HIS A 90 9.11 -11.33 3.37
N LEU A 91 9.63 -12.10 2.40
CA LEU A 91 8.90 -12.65 1.26
C LEU A 91 8.77 -14.18 1.35
N HIS A 92 9.20 -14.79 2.47
CA HIS A 92 9.21 -16.24 2.61
C HIS A 92 7.79 -16.82 2.47
N ALA A 93 7.69 -17.91 1.72
CA ALA A 93 6.45 -18.60 1.46
C ALA A 93 6.70 -20.11 1.42
N THR A 94 5.62 -20.89 1.46
CA THR A 94 5.72 -22.33 1.25
C THR A 94 6.03 -22.64 -0.21
N THR A 95 6.65 -23.80 -0.48
CA THR A 95 6.90 -24.30 -1.84
C THR A 95 5.60 -24.38 -2.66
N ALA A 96 4.48 -24.75 -2.04
CA ALA A 96 3.17 -24.79 -2.70
C ALA A 96 2.71 -23.42 -3.24
N VAL A 97 3.02 -22.32 -2.55
CA VAL A 97 2.70 -20.96 -3.02
C VAL A 97 3.57 -20.58 -4.21
N ILE A 98 4.85 -20.96 -4.21
CA ILE A 98 5.77 -20.72 -5.32
C ILE A 98 5.33 -21.53 -6.56
N GLU A 99 4.96 -22.78 -6.37
CA GLU A 99 4.41 -23.64 -7.44
C GLU A 99 3.10 -23.09 -8.01
N ALA A 100 2.21 -22.57 -7.16
CA ALA A 100 0.97 -21.95 -7.61
C ALA A 100 1.23 -20.70 -8.47
N ILE A 101 2.16 -19.84 -8.08
CA ILE A 101 2.56 -18.64 -8.84
C ILE A 101 3.11 -19.04 -10.22
N ILE A 102 4.00 -20.03 -10.27
CA ILE A 102 4.59 -20.50 -11.53
C ILE A 102 3.51 -21.10 -12.43
N LYS A 103 2.64 -21.94 -11.87
CA LYS A 103 1.56 -22.59 -12.62
C LYS A 103 0.56 -21.58 -13.19
N GLU A 104 0.22 -20.53 -12.43
CA GLU A 104 -0.63 -19.44 -12.91
C GLU A 104 -0.02 -18.77 -14.14
N ALA A 105 1.28 -18.52 -14.12
CA ALA A 105 1.96 -17.83 -15.21
C ALA A 105 2.28 -18.72 -16.44
N ASP A 106 2.35 -20.03 -16.29
CA ASP A 106 2.43 -20.98 -17.41
C ASP A 106 1.07 -21.15 -18.12
N HIS A 107 -0.03 -20.69 -17.51
CA HIS A 107 -1.38 -20.77 -18.04
C HIS A 107 -1.87 -19.47 -18.72
N ASP A 108 -1.13 -18.37 -18.60
CA ASP A 108 -1.35 -17.10 -19.30
C ASP A 108 -0.53 -17.01 -20.61
#